data_AF-A0A849ENS4-F1
#
_entry.id   AF-A0A849ENS4-F1
#
_cell.length_a   1.000
_cell.length_b   1.000
_cell.length_c   1.000
_cell.angle_alpha   90.00
_cell.angle_beta   90.00
_cell.angle_gamma   90.00
#
_symmetry.space_group_name_H-M   'P 1'
#
loop_
_entity.id
_entity.type
_entity.pdbx_description
1 polymer ?
#
loop_
_entity_poly.entity_id
_entity_poly.type
_entity_poly.pdbx_seq_one_letter_code
_entity_poly.pdbx_strand_id
1 'polypeptide(L)'
;MIRFDKKRVKKRLKELDLLEPFIELEMEGMSSIHADLQGVFDAWVEGVEQDYEYGGITLSEIKKREGGGHIDALYTMTMFLNRPEAIERFLSIPPEMLQRCCGGFGDN
;
A
#
# COMPACT_ATOMS: atom_id res chain seq x y z
N MET A 1 -3.12 -7.09 12.20
CA MET A 1 -4.24 -6.65 11.34
C MET A 1 -4.70 -5.27 11.79
N ILE A 2 -4.78 -4.35 10.84
CA ILE A 2 -5.28 -2.99 11.06
C ILE A 2 -6.77 -2.97 11.42
N ARG A 3 -7.20 -1.89 12.06
CA ARG A 3 -8.60 -1.57 12.32
C ARG A 3 -8.96 -0.34 11.50
N PHE A 4 -10.10 -0.37 10.81
CA PHE A 4 -10.51 0.77 9.99
C PHE A 4 -12.02 0.97 9.96
N ASP A 5 -12.40 2.25 9.82
CA ASP A 5 -13.78 2.64 9.56
C ASP A 5 -14.08 2.46 8.07
N LYS A 6 -14.99 1.51 7.77
CA LYS A 6 -15.38 1.17 6.40
C LYS A 6 -15.88 2.38 5.60
N LYS A 7 -16.57 3.34 6.21
CA LYS A 7 -17.09 4.53 5.51
C LYS A 7 -15.97 5.50 5.14
N ARG A 8 -15.02 5.74 6.06
CA ARG A 8 -13.88 6.64 5.81
C ARG A 8 -12.97 6.08 4.72
N VAL A 9 -12.63 4.79 4.81
CA VAL A 9 -11.81 4.11 3.80
C VAL A 9 -12.51 4.10 2.44
N LYS A 10 -13.80 3.75 2.41
CA LYS A 10 -14.59 3.78 1.17
C LYS A 10 -14.63 5.18 0.55
N LYS A 11 -14.78 6.23 1.36
CA LYS A 11 -14.72 7.61 0.89
C LYS A 11 -13.36 7.90 0.25
N ARG A 12 -12.25 7.55 0.93
CA ARG A 12 -10.89 7.75 0.42
C ARG A 12 -10.65 7.03 -0.90
N LEU A 13 -11.09 5.77 -1.02
CA LEU A 13 -10.96 4.99 -2.25
C LEU A 13 -11.76 5.60 -3.42
N LYS A 14 -12.94 6.18 -3.14
CA LYS A 14 -13.71 6.91 -4.16
C LYS A 14 -13.03 8.21 -4.60
N GLU A 15 -12.35 8.90 -3.68
CA GLU A 15 -11.55 10.10 -4.02
C GLU A 15 -10.33 9.77 -4.89
N LEU A 16 -9.93 8.49 -4.95
CA LEU A 16 -8.88 7.99 -5.83
C LEU A 16 -9.44 7.42 -7.14
N ASP A 17 -10.70 7.69 -7.46
CA ASP A 17 -11.41 7.25 -8.68
C ASP A 17 -11.46 5.72 -8.88
N LEU A 18 -11.40 4.92 -7.80
CA LEU A 18 -11.63 3.49 -7.88
C LEU A 18 -13.11 3.17 -8.17
N LEU A 19 -13.37 2.21 -9.05
CA LEU A 19 -14.72 1.71 -9.29
C LEU A 19 -15.22 0.88 -8.09
N GLU A 20 -16.52 0.96 -7.82
CA GLU A 20 -17.16 0.30 -6.67
C GLU A 20 -16.79 -1.20 -6.48
N PRO A 21 -16.71 -2.05 -7.53
CA PRO A 21 -16.30 -3.44 -7.36
C PRO A 21 -14.86 -3.60 -6.86
N PHE A 22 -13.95 -2.71 -7.27
CA PHE A 22 -12.57 -2.72 -6.80
C PHE A 22 -12.47 -2.21 -5.36
N ILE A 23 -13.32 -1.26 -4.97
CA ILE A 23 -13.36 -0.76 -3.59
C ILE A 23 -13.70 -1.88 -2.61
N GLU A 24 -14.68 -2.73 -2.93
CA GLU A 24 -15.05 -3.85 -2.05
C GLU A 24 -13.91 -4.86 -1.91
N LEU A 25 -13.27 -5.21 -3.03
CA LEU A 25 -12.12 -6.11 -3.05
C LEU A 25 -10.94 -5.55 -2.22
N GLU A 26 -10.62 -4.27 -2.40
CA GLU A 26 -9.55 -3.61 -1.64
C GLU A 26 -9.85 -3.59 -0.14
N MET A 27 -11.09 -3.28 0.24
CA MET A 27 -11.48 -3.27 1.64
C MET A 27 -11.40 -4.65 2.30
N GLU A 28 -11.67 -5.73 1.57
CA GLU A 28 -11.44 -7.10 2.07
C GLU A 28 -9.94 -7.37 2.26
N GLY A 29 -9.12 -7.00 1.27
CA GLY A 29 -7.66 -7.15 1.29
C GLY A 29 -7.00 -6.38 2.44
N MET A 30 -7.47 -5.18 2.77
CA MET A 30 -6.90 -4.31 3.80
C MET A 30 -6.88 -4.94 5.19
N SER A 31 -7.76 -5.91 5.47
CA SER A 31 -7.71 -6.68 6.71
C SER A 31 -6.38 -7.45 6.88
N SER A 32 -5.69 -7.79 5.80
CA SER A 32 -4.39 -8.47 5.88
C SER A 32 -3.24 -7.55 6.33
N ILE A 33 -3.41 -6.22 6.31
CA ILE A 33 -2.33 -5.26 6.58
C ILE A 33 -1.84 -5.38 8.04
N HIS A 34 -0.51 -5.34 8.22
CA HIS A 34 0.13 -5.49 9.52
C HIS A 34 -0.30 -4.39 10.50
N ALA A 35 -0.43 -4.73 11.79
CA ALA A 35 -0.93 -3.78 12.81
C ALA A 35 0.02 -2.59 13.02
N ASP A 36 1.32 -2.78 12.86
CA ASP A 36 2.32 -1.70 13.01
C ASP A 36 2.17 -0.59 11.97
N LEU A 37 1.49 -0.88 10.85
CA LEU A 37 1.21 0.10 9.80
C LEU A 37 -0.04 0.94 10.10
N GLN A 38 -0.70 0.76 11.24
CA GLN A 38 -1.93 1.48 11.59
C GLN A 38 -1.77 3.00 11.49
N GLY A 39 -0.67 3.55 12.02
CA GLY A 39 -0.46 5.00 12.03
C GLY A 39 -0.36 5.58 10.61
N VAL A 40 0.40 4.93 9.74
CA VAL A 40 0.52 5.31 8.33
C VAL A 40 -0.81 5.13 7.59
N PHE A 41 -1.53 4.03 7.86
CA PHE A 41 -2.81 3.77 7.21
C PHE A 41 -3.83 4.86 7.58
N ASP A 42 -3.91 5.23 8.86
CA ASP A 42 -4.79 6.29 9.34
C ASP A 42 -4.41 7.64 8.72
N ALA A 43 -3.11 7.95 8.59
CA ALA A 43 -2.65 9.15 7.90
C ALA A 43 -3.08 9.16 6.42
N TRP A 44 -2.92 8.04 5.71
CA TRP A 44 -3.36 7.93 4.31
C TRP A 44 -4.87 8.10 4.12
N VAL A 45 -5.68 7.56 5.05
CA VAL A 45 -7.14 7.76 5.04
C VAL A 45 -7.49 9.25 5.18
N GLU A 46 -6.73 10.01 5.94
CA GLU A 46 -6.87 11.45 6.10
C GLU A 46 -6.23 12.29 4.98
N GLY A 47 -5.62 11.63 4.00
CA GLY A 47 -4.90 12.30 2.91
C GLY A 47 -3.58 12.94 3.32
N VAL A 48 -3.02 12.52 4.46
CA VAL A 48 -1.71 12.93 4.95
C VAL A 48 -0.66 11.92 4.49
N GLU A 49 0.44 12.40 3.93
CA GLU A 49 1.59 11.54 3.66
C GLU A 49 2.38 11.31 4.94
N GLN A 50 2.50 10.03 5.31
CA GLN A 50 3.36 9.57 6.38
C GLN A 50 4.17 8.39 5.83
N ASP A 51 5.46 8.38 6.13
CA ASP A 51 6.34 7.28 5.74
C ASP A 51 6.54 6.31 6.91
N TYR A 52 6.92 5.09 6.58
CA TYR A 52 7.27 4.04 7.53
C TYR A 52 8.49 3.30 7.01
N GLU A 53 9.49 3.11 7.88
CA GLU A 53 10.72 2.40 7.56
C GLU A 53 10.78 1.07 8.33
N TYR A 54 11.20 0.02 7.62
CA TYR A 54 11.53 -1.26 8.24
C TYR A 54 12.66 -1.94 7.48
N GLY A 55 13.67 -2.44 8.19
CA GLY A 55 14.78 -3.16 7.56
C GLY A 55 15.55 -2.33 6.52
N GLY A 56 15.60 -1.00 6.70
CA GLY A 56 16.28 -0.07 5.79
C GLY A 56 15.53 0.25 4.50
N ILE A 57 14.25 -0.17 4.37
CA ILE A 57 13.39 0.21 3.24
C ILE A 57 12.16 0.98 3.73
N THR A 58 11.75 2.00 2.97
CA THR A 58 10.61 2.87 3.28
C THR A 58 9.39 2.53 2.42
N LEU A 59 8.18 2.92 2.86
CA LEU A 59 6.98 2.80 2.05
C LEU A 59 7.05 3.64 0.77
N SER A 60 7.63 4.84 0.86
CA SER A 60 7.84 5.70 -0.32
C SER A 60 8.71 5.02 -1.37
N GLU A 61 9.77 4.32 -0.94
CA GLU A 61 10.64 3.58 -1.84
C GLU A 61 9.94 2.38 -2.47
N ILE A 62 9.17 1.62 -1.70
CA ILE A 62 8.35 0.50 -2.22
C ILE A 62 7.39 1.03 -3.29
N LYS A 63 6.63 2.09 -2.99
CA LYS A 63 5.67 2.70 -3.91
C LYS A 63 6.35 3.12 -5.22
N LYS A 64 7.52 3.77 -5.12
CA LYS A 64 8.30 4.20 -6.29
C LYS A 64 8.79 3.02 -7.13
N ARG A 65 9.25 1.93 -6.50
CA ARG A 65 9.79 0.76 -7.21
C ARG A 65 8.72 -0.09 -7.86
N GLU A 66 7.57 -0.26 -7.20
CA GLU A 66 6.44 -1.04 -7.73
C GLU A 66 5.59 -0.25 -8.74
N GLY A 67 5.71 1.08 -8.77
CA GLY A 67 4.83 1.94 -9.57
C GLY A 67 3.36 1.85 -9.16
N GLY A 68 3.08 1.36 -7.95
CA GLY A 68 1.75 1.06 -7.43
C GLY A 68 1.18 2.16 -6.54
N GLY A 69 -0.01 1.89 -6.00
CA GLY A 69 -0.68 2.77 -5.05
C GLY A 69 -0.10 2.69 -3.63
N HIS A 70 -0.59 3.56 -2.74
CA HIS A 70 -0.22 3.50 -1.32
C HIS A 70 -0.59 2.14 -0.69
N ILE A 71 -1.73 1.57 -1.08
CA ILE A 71 -2.24 0.30 -0.57
C ILE A 71 -1.33 -0.87 -0.97
N ASP A 72 -0.85 -0.90 -2.22
CA ASP A 72 0.14 -1.89 -2.68
C ASP A 72 1.39 -1.87 -1.80
N ALA A 73 1.91 -0.66 -1.53
CA ALA A 73 3.08 -0.49 -0.68
C ALA A 73 2.82 -1.00 0.74
N LEU A 74 1.61 -0.82 1.29
CA LEU A 74 1.24 -1.37 2.61
C LEU A 74 1.20 -2.90 2.60
N TYR A 75 0.73 -3.54 1.53
CA TYR A 75 0.76 -5.00 1.42
C TYR A 75 2.19 -5.52 1.32
N THR A 76 3.05 -4.87 0.55
CA THR A 76 4.46 -5.26 0.43
C THR A 76 5.22 -5.03 1.75
N MET A 77 5.00 -3.91 2.43
CA MET A 77 5.57 -3.67 3.76
C MET A 77 5.04 -4.67 4.80
N THR A 78 3.76 -5.04 4.73
CA THR A 78 3.19 -6.12 5.55
C THR A 78 3.90 -7.45 5.29
N MET A 79 4.21 -7.76 4.03
CA MET A 79 4.99 -8.95 3.69
C MET A 79 6.39 -8.89 4.32
N PHE A 80 7.08 -7.75 4.29
CA PHE A 80 8.39 -7.60 4.91
C PHE A 80 8.35 -7.75 6.43
N LEU A 81 7.35 -7.16 7.09
CA LEU A 81 7.16 -7.31 8.54
C LEU A 81 6.93 -8.78 8.93
N ASN A 82 6.22 -9.54 8.09
CA ASN A 82 5.95 -10.96 8.33
C ASN A 82 7.10 -11.89 7.87
N ARG A 83 7.89 -11.47 6.88
CA ARG A 83 8.97 -12.23 6.24
C ARG A 83 10.13 -11.29 5.90
N PRO A 84 10.96 -10.91 6.88
CA PRO A 84 12.03 -9.93 6.67
C PRO A 84 13.03 -10.35 5.59
N GLU A 85 13.22 -11.66 5.38
CA GLU A 85 14.05 -12.21 4.32
C GLU A 85 13.57 -11.89 2.89
N ALA A 86 12.32 -11.46 2.73
CA ALA A 86 11.79 -11.05 1.43
C ALA A 86 12.33 -9.67 0.98
N ILE A 87 12.88 -8.86 1.90
CA ILE A 87 13.47 -7.55 1.58
C ILE A 87 14.65 -7.73 0.62
N GLU A 88 15.57 -8.67 0.90
CA GLU A 88 16.74 -8.91 0.04
C GLU A 88 16.33 -9.27 -1.39
N ARG A 89 15.31 -10.14 -1.53
CA ARG A 89 14.77 -10.52 -2.83
C ARG A 89 14.15 -9.32 -3.54
N PHE A 90 13.37 -8.50 -2.83
CA PHE A 90 12.77 -7.30 -3.40
C PHE A 90 13.83 -6.30 -3.88
N LEU A 91 14.91 -6.11 -3.12
CA LEU A 91 16.03 -5.24 -3.50
C LEU A 91 16.81 -5.78 -4.70
N SER A 92 16.90 -7.11 -4.86
CA SER A 92 17.60 -7.74 -5.99
C SER A 92 16.88 -7.63 -7.35
N ILE A 93 15.56 -7.40 -7.35
CA ILE A 93 14.76 -7.33 -8.58
C ILE A 93 14.83 -5.89 -9.13
N PRO A 94 15.19 -5.67 -10.41
CA PRO A 94 15.17 -4.34 -11.01
C PRO A 94 13.77 -3.69 -10.95
N PRO A 95 13.64 -2.40 -10.62
CA PRO A 95 12.33 -1.73 -10.51
C PRO A 95 11.44 -1.89 -11.74
N GLU A 96 12.00 -1.89 -12.95
CA GLU A 96 11.30 -2.09 -14.21
C GLU A 96 10.59 -3.45 -14.32
N MET A 97 11.03 -4.46 -13.55
CA MET A 97 10.39 -5.77 -13.46
C MET A 97 9.33 -5.84 -12.36
N LEU A 98 9.33 -4.87 -11.42
CA LEU A 98 8.38 -4.78 -10.32
C LEU A 98 7.18 -3.90 -10.63
N GLN A 99 7.26 -3.07 -11.70
CA GLN A 99 6.16 -2.23 -12.14
C GLN A 99 4.91 -3.09 -12.38
N ARG A 100 3.98 -3.06 -11.42
CA ARG A 100 2.70 -3.76 -11.55
C ARG A 100 1.90 -3.04 -12.63
N CYS A 101 1.22 -3.80 -13.50
CA CYS A 101 0.36 -3.28 -14.57
C CYS A 101 -0.88 -2.49 -14.09
N CYS A 102 -0.86 -1.93 -12.88
CA CYS A 102 -1.89 -1.04 -12.33
C CYS A 102 -1.52 0.44 -12.50
N GLY A 103 -0.46 0.77 -13.27
CA GLY A 103 -0.19 2.12 -13.74
C GLY A 103 -1.12 2.52 -14.88
N GLY A 104 -2.35 2.94 -14.55
CA GLY A 104 -3.33 3.34 -15.56
C GLY A 104 -4.56 4.11 -15.07
N PHE A 105 -4.60 4.57 -13.82
CA PHE A 105 -5.63 5.51 -13.36
C PHE A 105 -4.93 6.68 -12.64
N GLY A 106 -4.56 7.71 -13.40
CA GLY A 106 -4.05 8.95 -12.83
C GLY A 106 -2.94 9.63 -13.63
N ASP A 107 -3.23 10.04 -14.87
CA ASP A 107 -2.66 11.25 -15.45
C ASP A 107 -3.80 11.94 -16.22
N ASN A 108 -4.44 12.91 -15.56
CA ASN A 108 -5.25 13.95 -16.20
C ASN A 108 -5.00 15.27 -15.47
#